data_AF-A0AA44KZH6-F1
#
_entry.id   AF-A0AA44KZH6-F1
#
_cell.length_a   1.000
_cell.length_b   1.000
_cell.length_c   1.000
_cell.angle_alpha   90.00
_cell.angle_beta   90.00
_cell.angle_gamma   90.00
#
_symmetry.space_group_name_H-M   'P 1'
#
loop_
_entity.id
_entity.type
_entity.pdbx_description
1 polymer ?
#
loop_
_entity_poly.entity_id
_entity_poly.type
_entity_poly.pdbx_seq_one_letter_code
_entity_poly.pdbx_strand_id
1 'polypeptide(L)'
;MTNLRKKIIGLTLAGTIVIGTLAAGIMMNDNEVKAEVKKAEKQPKNVIFMVIDGTSSSATTLARWYKGSPLALDQIVSGGVRTYSAESAITDSAPAATALATGNKSNSGYVGVLPSVVNSPGLEPVKEECKFRPVANVLEGAKRSGRATGIIATSEIQHATPASFSAHHVNRKNFEVLGEQQVYQNIAVVLGGGKAALQPTTSNGIRKDNEDLVKVIRDKGYDFVETKDALLNSKSNKIWGSFSNTALAFDMDRRITNPKQPTLSQMTSKAIQTLSKDKDGFFLFVEGSKADWAAHANDPIGMISDVLAFDDAVTEALEFAKKDGNTMVIALADHGNSGISIGNSNTTKGYDTTPVSAYIAPLKKAKMTLEGATNKLKDDLSNIKEVAALYGLDNLTNDEREKLKTANKKTDVGPILTKLLANRANIGFTTGGHTGEDVFLYSYGPQKPYGLVQNTDIAKIMAKAMGFQLEEITKKLFLDAETSFKQIGANVTIDKQDALNPVLVVKRNNTEAKLFVNKNIIYIGGKDYELGGIVVESNGKFYVPEKAIQLFLRHSL
;
A
#
# COMPACT_ATOMS: atom_id res chain seq x y z
N MET A 1 -71.29 46.48 7.11
CA MET A 1 -70.36 47.61 6.84
C MET A 1 -69.15 47.02 6.12
N THR A 2 -69.16 47.03 4.77
CA THR A 2 -68.34 47.91 3.89
C THR A 2 -66.85 47.58 3.93
N ASN A 3 -66.07 47.33 2.88
CA ASN A 3 -66.15 47.34 1.41
C ASN A 3 -64.90 46.53 0.93
N LEU A 4 -64.92 45.66 -0.08
CA LEU A 4 -64.67 45.95 -1.51
C LEU A 4 -63.44 46.90 -1.73
N ARG A 5 -62.43 46.70 -2.60
CA ARG A 5 -62.32 46.08 -3.95
C ARG A 5 -60.87 46.42 -4.45
N LYS A 6 -60.09 45.58 -5.16
CA LYS A 6 -60.00 45.42 -6.64
C LYS A 6 -58.78 44.49 -6.96
N LYS A 7 -58.93 43.36 -7.69
CA LYS A 7 -58.87 43.16 -9.18
C LYS A 7 -57.43 43.20 -9.74
N ILE A 8 -56.83 42.12 -10.29
CA ILE A 8 -56.90 41.57 -11.69
C ILE A 8 -55.97 40.32 -11.75
N ILE A 9 -56.39 39.07 -12.08
CA ILE A 9 -56.50 38.35 -13.40
C ILE A 9 -55.17 38.31 -14.20
N GLY A 10 -54.60 37.21 -14.72
CA GLY A 10 -55.08 35.83 -14.98
C GLY A 10 -53.90 34.83 -15.22
N LEU A 11 -54.14 33.52 -15.00
CA LEU A 11 -54.33 32.44 -16.00
C LEU A 11 -53.02 31.96 -16.67
N THR A 12 -52.62 30.69 -16.59
CA THR A 12 -53.28 29.47 -17.12
C THR A 12 -52.72 28.23 -16.38
N LEU A 13 -53.52 27.39 -15.69
CA LEU A 13 -54.16 26.12 -16.11
C LEU A 13 -53.20 25.14 -16.84
N ALA A 14 -53.12 23.83 -16.56
CA ALA A 14 -54.00 22.85 -15.91
C ALA A 14 -53.14 21.60 -15.58
N GLY A 15 -53.49 20.60 -14.79
CA GLY A 15 -54.73 20.24 -14.11
C GLY A 15 -54.53 18.82 -13.56
N THR A 16 -54.85 18.63 -12.28
CA THR A 16 -54.88 17.34 -11.58
C THR A 16 -56.10 16.52 -11.99
N ILE A 17 -55.94 15.21 -12.20
CA ILE A 17 -57.06 14.25 -12.17
C ILE A 17 -56.80 13.17 -11.13
N VAL A 18 -57.84 12.96 -10.33
CA VAL A 18 -57.99 12.09 -9.18
C VAL A 18 -58.24 10.64 -9.61
N ILE A 19 -57.76 9.73 -8.75
CA ILE A 19 -57.87 8.28 -8.78
C ILE A 19 -59.33 7.82 -8.82
N GLY A 20 -59.64 6.89 -9.73
CA GLY A 20 -60.84 6.05 -9.68
C GLY A 20 -60.45 4.61 -9.99
N THR A 21 -60.54 3.74 -8.97
CA THR A 21 -60.42 2.28 -9.09
C THR A 21 -61.80 1.67 -9.32
N LEU A 22 -61.97 0.85 -10.35
CA LEU A 22 -62.88 -0.30 -10.33
C LEU A 22 -62.44 -1.34 -11.37
N ALA A 23 -62.42 -2.60 -10.92
CA ALA A 23 -61.76 -3.74 -11.56
C ALA A 23 -62.59 -4.40 -12.68
N ALA A 24 -61.91 -4.91 -13.70
CA ALA A 24 -62.27 -6.13 -14.43
C ALA A 24 -61.06 -6.55 -15.28
N GLY A 25 -60.51 -7.75 -15.02
CA GLY A 25 -59.38 -8.27 -15.76
C GLY A 25 -59.74 -8.68 -17.19
N ILE A 26 -58.81 -8.47 -18.11
CA ILE A 26 -58.54 -9.25 -19.33
C ILE A 26 -57.08 -8.98 -19.70
N MET A 27 -56.39 -10.05 -20.12
CA MET A 27 -54.96 -10.21 -20.35
C MET A 27 -54.27 -9.04 -21.08
N MET A 28 -53.24 -8.46 -20.46
CA MET A 28 -52.30 -7.56 -21.12
C MET A 28 -51.10 -8.38 -21.62
N ASN A 29 -50.84 -8.25 -22.92
CA ASN A 29 -49.65 -8.73 -23.59
C ASN A 29 -48.49 -7.80 -23.21
N ASP A 30 -47.52 -8.32 -22.46
CA ASP A 30 -46.31 -7.62 -22.04
C ASP A 30 -45.46 -7.25 -23.26
N ASN A 31 -45.32 -5.95 -23.52
CA ASN A 31 -44.20 -5.39 -24.28
C ASN A 31 -43.99 -3.92 -23.88
N GLU A 32 -43.75 -3.68 -22.59
CA GLU A 32 -43.03 -2.47 -22.19
C GLU A 32 -41.52 -2.72 -22.28
N VAL A 33 -40.93 -2.30 -23.40
CA VAL A 33 -39.48 -2.12 -23.48
C VAL A 33 -39.12 -0.92 -22.58
N LYS A 34 -38.78 -1.21 -21.32
CA LYS A 34 -38.09 -0.24 -20.46
C LYS A 34 -36.67 -0.07 -20.98
N ALA A 35 -36.43 1.01 -21.71
CA ALA A 35 -35.09 1.47 -22.02
C ALA A 35 -34.40 1.89 -20.70
N GLU A 36 -33.65 0.98 -20.09
CA GLU A 36 -32.65 1.35 -19.09
C GLU A 36 -31.59 2.20 -19.78
N VAL A 37 -31.63 3.51 -19.56
CA VAL A 37 -30.50 4.38 -19.85
C VAL A 37 -29.38 3.97 -18.88
N LYS A 38 -28.52 3.04 -19.28
CA LYS A 38 -27.23 2.78 -18.62
C LYS A 38 -26.45 4.08 -18.64
N LYS A 39 -26.51 4.84 -17.55
CA LYS A 39 -25.66 6.00 -17.32
C LYS A 39 -24.21 5.49 -17.44
N ALA A 40 -23.51 5.88 -18.50
CA ALA A 40 -22.13 5.45 -18.71
C ALA A 40 -21.34 5.76 -17.44
N GLU A 41 -20.77 4.74 -16.79
CA GLU A 41 -20.01 4.94 -15.56
C GLU A 41 -18.80 5.83 -15.86
N LYS A 42 -18.80 7.02 -15.27
CA LYS A 42 -17.74 8.02 -15.40
C LYS A 42 -16.40 7.36 -15.10
N GLN A 43 -15.40 7.49 -15.98
CA GLN A 43 -14.05 6.98 -15.69
C GLN A 43 -13.39 7.85 -14.61
N PRO A 44 -12.74 7.27 -13.58
CA PRO A 44 -11.97 8.05 -12.63
C PRO A 44 -10.77 8.71 -13.31
N LYS A 45 -10.53 9.97 -12.97
CA LYS A 45 -9.29 10.67 -13.29
C LYS A 45 -8.18 10.26 -12.33
N ASN A 46 -8.53 10.05 -11.05
CA ASN A 46 -7.59 9.73 -9.98
C ASN A 46 -7.91 8.37 -9.34
N VAL A 47 -6.87 7.66 -8.92
CA VAL A 47 -6.98 6.44 -8.11
C VAL A 47 -6.14 6.61 -6.86
N ILE A 48 -6.77 6.43 -5.69
CA ILE A 48 -6.09 6.34 -4.40
C ILE A 48 -6.25 4.89 -3.92
N PHE A 49 -5.15 4.16 -3.87
CA PHE A 49 -5.09 2.77 -3.41
C PHE A 49 -4.40 2.71 -2.05
N MET A 50 -5.07 2.14 -1.06
CA MET A 50 -4.64 2.15 0.32
C MET A 50 -4.55 0.73 0.88
N VAL A 51 -3.44 0.40 1.51
CA VAL A 51 -3.22 -0.91 2.13
C VAL A 51 -2.98 -0.74 3.62
N ILE A 52 -3.73 -1.47 4.44
CA ILE A 52 -3.43 -1.64 5.86
C ILE A 52 -2.83 -3.03 6.05
N ASP A 53 -1.50 -3.08 6.13
CA ASP A 53 -0.72 -4.31 6.13
C ASP A 53 -1.15 -5.24 7.29
N GLY A 54 -1.29 -6.53 7.02
CA GLY A 54 -1.49 -7.57 8.05
C GLY A 54 -2.73 -7.43 8.93
N THR A 55 -3.82 -6.83 8.43
CA THR A 55 -4.99 -6.53 9.26
C THR A 55 -6.17 -7.46 8.98
N SER A 56 -6.43 -8.36 9.94
CA SER A 56 -7.66 -9.17 9.99
C SER A 56 -8.90 -8.33 10.32
N SER A 57 -10.09 -8.81 9.93
CA SER A 57 -11.38 -8.17 10.22
C SER A 57 -11.66 -7.95 11.72
N SER A 58 -11.14 -8.84 12.58
CA SER A 58 -11.22 -8.68 14.03
C SER A 58 -10.42 -7.49 14.54
N ALA A 59 -9.27 -7.16 13.93
CA ALA A 59 -8.45 -6.02 14.34
C ALA A 59 -9.14 -4.68 14.03
N THR A 60 -9.76 -4.54 12.85
CA THR A 60 -10.58 -3.36 12.53
C THR A 60 -11.80 -3.25 13.45
N THR A 61 -12.43 -4.37 13.78
CA THR A 61 -13.56 -4.40 14.72
C THR A 61 -13.14 -4.00 16.13
N LEU A 62 -11.98 -4.47 16.60
CA LEU A 62 -11.43 -4.08 17.90
C LEU A 62 -11.13 -2.58 17.95
N ALA A 63 -10.52 -2.04 16.89
CA ALA A 63 -10.24 -0.61 16.77
C ALA A 63 -11.53 0.24 16.80
N ARG A 64 -12.61 -0.22 16.12
CA ARG A 64 -13.93 0.42 16.14
C ARG A 64 -14.51 0.48 17.57
N TRP A 65 -14.49 -0.64 18.29
CA TRP A 65 -14.94 -0.68 19.69
C TRP A 65 -14.10 0.19 20.60
N TYR A 66 -12.77 0.22 20.38
CA TYR A 66 -11.88 1.10 21.11
C TYR A 66 -12.16 2.59 20.84
N LYS A 67 -12.42 2.96 19.59
CA LYS A 67 -12.78 4.34 19.19
C LYS A 67 -14.14 4.75 19.78
N GLY A 68 -15.08 3.82 19.90
CA GLY A 68 -16.44 4.08 20.38
C GLY A 68 -17.35 4.76 19.34
N SER A 69 -16.93 4.81 18.08
CA SER A 69 -17.68 5.36 16.95
C SER A 69 -17.28 4.66 15.64
N PRO A 70 -18.08 4.77 14.57
CA PRO A 70 -17.75 4.20 13.27
C PRO A 70 -16.39 4.69 12.73
N LEU A 71 -15.73 3.80 11.99
CA LEU A 71 -14.55 4.11 11.18
C LEU A 71 -14.96 4.76 9.86
N ALA A 72 -14.10 5.57 9.25
CA ALA A 72 -14.31 6.05 7.88
C ALA A 72 -14.37 4.88 6.89
N LEU A 73 -13.58 3.82 7.16
CA LEU A 73 -13.67 2.54 6.46
C LEU A 73 -15.09 1.95 6.45
N ASP A 74 -15.85 2.06 7.54
CA ASP A 74 -17.19 1.47 7.66
C ASP A 74 -18.17 2.04 6.63
N GLN A 75 -17.96 3.29 6.19
CA GLN A 75 -18.82 3.97 5.21
C GLN A 75 -18.68 3.40 3.79
N ILE A 76 -17.61 2.64 3.54
CA ILE A 76 -17.19 2.24 2.19
C ILE A 76 -16.94 0.74 2.07
N VAL A 77 -17.34 -0.07 3.05
CA VAL A 77 -17.30 -1.54 2.93
C VAL A 77 -18.07 -1.99 1.70
N SER A 78 -17.46 -2.86 0.89
CA SER A 78 -18.03 -3.27 -0.40
C SER A 78 -17.88 -4.76 -0.73
N GLY A 79 -17.16 -5.53 0.10
CA GLY A 79 -17.00 -6.96 -0.10
C GLY A 79 -15.76 -7.53 0.59
N GLY A 80 -15.14 -8.51 -0.05
CA GLY A 80 -13.95 -9.19 0.47
C GLY A 80 -12.89 -9.44 -0.61
N VAL A 81 -11.68 -9.77 -0.18
CA VAL A 81 -10.53 -10.03 -1.05
C VAL A 81 -9.85 -11.33 -0.64
N ARG A 82 -9.67 -12.23 -1.62
CA ARG A 82 -8.85 -13.44 -1.48
C ARG A 82 -7.37 -13.09 -1.68
N THR A 83 -6.53 -13.49 -0.73
CA THR A 83 -5.14 -12.99 -0.62
C THR A 83 -4.04 -14.02 -0.85
N TYR A 84 -4.35 -15.32 -0.99
CA TYR A 84 -3.37 -16.40 -1.19
C TYR A 84 -2.33 -16.12 -2.30
N SER A 85 -1.13 -16.71 -2.20
CA SER A 85 -0.03 -16.53 -3.16
C SER A 85 -0.02 -17.61 -4.25
N ALA A 86 0.96 -17.59 -5.15
CA ALA A 86 1.11 -18.65 -6.16
C ALA A 86 1.42 -20.04 -5.55
N GLU A 87 1.97 -20.08 -4.33
CA GLU A 87 2.53 -21.29 -3.71
C GLU A 87 1.95 -21.65 -2.34
N SER A 88 1.14 -20.77 -1.74
CA SER A 88 0.65 -20.95 -0.37
C SER A 88 -0.73 -20.32 -0.17
N ALA A 89 -1.55 -20.97 0.66
CA ALA A 89 -2.83 -20.43 1.13
C ALA A 89 -2.66 -19.18 2.02
N ILE A 90 -1.51 -19.05 2.68
CA ILE A 90 -1.13 -17.89 3.48
C ILE A 90 -0.03 -17.14 2.73
N THR A 91 -0.31 -15.92 2.33
CA THR A 91 0.63 -15.08 1.58
C THR A 91 1.57 -14.32 2.51
N ASP A 92 2.77 -14.01 2.01
CA ASP A 92 3.66 -12.95 2.49
C ASP A 92 3.22 -11.60 1.86
N SER A 93 3.61 -10.45 2.42
CA SER A 93 3.27 -9.11 1.89
C SER A 93 3.77 -8.86 0.46
N ALA A 94 4.93 -9.39 0.07
CA ALA A 94 5.54 -9.22 -1.26
C ALA A 94 4.71 -9.86 -2.39
N PRO A 95 4.33 -11.16 -2.35
CA PRO A 95 3.43 -11.72 -3.35
C PRO A 95 2.01 -11.15 -3.29
N ALA A 96 1.53 -10.76 -2.10
CA ALA A 96 0.22 -10.11 -1.97
C ALA A 96 0.21 -8.75 -2.68
N ALA A 97 1.18 -7.90 -2.38
CA ALA A 97 1.34 -6.59 -2.99
C ALA A 97 1.68 -6.70 -4.49
N THR A 98 2.48 -7.69 -4.92
CA THR A 98 2.73 -7.96 -6.34
C THR A 98 1.41 -8.29 -7.07
N ALA A 99 0.52 -9.08 -6.47
CA ALA A 99 -0.80 -9.34 -7.04
C ALA A 99 -1.67 -8.08 -7.12
N LEU A 100 -1.71 -7.28 -6.04
CA LEU A 100 -2.44 -6.01 -5.97
C LEU A 100 -1.91 -4.94 -6.94
N ALA A 101 -0.61 -4.99 -7.27
CA ALA A 101 0.06 -4.00 -8.12
C ALA A 101 0.07 -4.39 -9.60
N THR A 102 0.18 -5.68 -9.92
CA THR A 102 0.47 -6.16 -11.29
C THR A 102 -0.64 -7.04 -11.88
N GLY A 103 -1.55 -7.53 -11.04
CA GLY A 103 -2.60 -8.46 -11.45
C GLY A 103 -2.12 -9.89 -11.66
N ASN A 104 -0.91 -10.22 -11.20
CA ASN A 104 -0.30 -11.55 -11.27
C ASN A 104 0.03 -12.06 -9.86
N LYS A 105 -0.32 -13.31 -9.56
CA LYS A 105 0.17 -13.99 -8.34
C LYS A 105 1.69 -14.11 -8.40
N SER A 106 2.35 -14.19 -7.25
CA SER A 106 3.81 -14.36 -7.16
C SER A 106 4.19 -15.29 -5.99
N ASN A 107 5.49 -15.55 -5.82
CA ASN A 107 6.05 -16.34 -4.71
C ASN A 107 6.51 -15.45 -3.54
N SER A 108 6.71 -16.05 -2.39
CA SER A 108 7.19 -15.40 -1.18
C SER A 108 8.49 -14.64 -1.43
N GLY A 109 8.54 -13.40 -0.94
CA GLY A 109 9.69 -12.52 -1.10
C GLY A 109 9.87 -11.90 -2.48
N TYR A 110 9.04 -12.23 -3.49
CA TYR A 110 9.17 -11.65 -4.83
C TYR A 110 8.41 -10.32 -4.93
N VAL A 111 9.07 -9.31 -5.49
CA VAL A 111 8.55 -7.96 -5.67
C VAL A 111 8.41 -7.71 -7.16
N GLY A 112 7.19 -7.52 -7.67
CA GLY A 112 6.94 -7.09 -9.05
C GLY A 112 7.38 -8.09 -10.14
N VAL A 113 7.56 -9.37 -9.81
CA VAL A 113 8.00 -10.42 -10.73
C VAL A 113 7.08 -11.64 -10.72
N LEU A 114 7.03 -12.37 -11.83
CA LEU A 114 6.24 -13.60 -11.97
C LEU A 114 6.82 -14.76 -11.14
N PRO A 115 5.96 -15.70 -10.72
CA PRO A 115 6.36 -16.80 -9.87
C PRO A 115 7.23 -17.80 -10.62
N SER A 116 8.13 -18.44 -9.88
CA SER A 116 8.94 -19.58 -10.30
C SER A 116 8.23 -20.91 -10.04
N VAL A 117 7.30 -20.95 -9.08
CA VAL A 117 6.52 -22.13 -8.68
C VAL A 117 5.05 -21.75 -8.55
N VAL A 118 4.16 -22.62 -9.02
CA VAL A 118 2.70 -22.49 -8.86
C VAL A 118 2.17 -23.78 -8.25
N ASN A 119 1.79 -23.74 -6.97
CA ASN A 119 1.23 -24.89 -6.23
C ASN A 119 -0.21 -24.64 -5.75
N SER A 120 -0.68 -23.39 -5.75
CA SER A 120 -2.02 -23.05 -5.31
C SER A 120 -3.08 -23.58 -6.29
N PRO A 121 -4.14 -24.25 -5.81
CA PRO A 121 -5.17 -24.82 -6.68
C PRO A 121 -5.85 -23.78 -7.59
N GLY A 122 -6.14 -24.19 -8.82
CA GLY A 122 -6.86 -23.38 -9.81
C GLY A 122 -6.03 -22.27 -10.46
N LEU A 123 -4.71 -22.23 -10.23
CA LEU A 123 -3.80 -21.35 -10.96
C LEU A 123 -3.13 -22.11 -12.11
N GLU A 124 -3.04 -21.45 -13.27
CA GLU A 124 -2.29 -21.98 -14.41
C GLU A 124 -0.78 -21.90 -14.13
N PRO A 125 0.00 -22.92 -14.54
CA PRO A 125 1.46 -22.85 -14.48
C PRO A 125 2.02 -21.68 -15.27
N VAL A 126 3.08 -21.06 -14.76
CA VAL A 126 3.85 -20.07 -15.51
C VAL A 126 4.79 -20.80 -16.46
N LYS A 127 4.82 -20.34 -17.72
CA LYS A 127 5.78 -20.86 -18.72
C LYS A 127 7.21 -20.68 -18.24
N GLU A 128 8.09 -21.64 -18.55
CA GLU A 128 9.47 -21.66 -18.04
C GLU A 128 10.21 -20.35 -18.35
N GLU A 129 10.05 -19.84 -19.57
CA GLU A 129 10.67 -18.60 -20.03
C GLU A 129 10.15 -17.33 -19.32
N CYS A 130 8.97 -17.41 -18.69
CA CYS A 130 8.31 -16.32 -17.98
C CYS A 130 8.57 -16.35 -16.46
N LYS A 131 9.17 -17.41 -15.91
CA LYS A 131 9.52 -17.44 -14.49
C LYS A 131 10.45 -16.28 -14.14
N PHE A 132 10.23 -15.66 -12.97
CA PHE A 132 10.98 -14.50 -12.48
C PHE A 132 10.89 -13.24 -13.36
N ARG A 133 10.11 -13.25 -14.44
CA ARG A 133 10.03 -12.11 -15.35
C ARG A 133 9.37 -10.91 -14.64
N PRO A 134 9.96 -9.70 -14.70
CA PRO A 134 9.30 -8.50 -14.21
C PRO A 134 8.05 -8.18 -15.02
N VAL A 135 7.02 -7.71 -14.31
CA VAL A 135 5.72 -7.35 -14.89
C VAL A 135 5.33 -5.96 -14.42
N ALA A 136 4.67 -5.21 -15.31
CA ALA A 136 4.32 -3.82 -15.03
C ALA A 136 3.34 -3.71 -13.87
N ASN A 137 3.59 -2.72 -13.01
CA ASN A 137 2.67 -2.35 -11.95
C ASN A 137 1.76 -1.18 -12.38
N VAL A 138 0.67 -0.96 -11.63
CA VAL A 138 -0.29 0.12 -11.90
C VAL A 138 0.31 1.52 -11.82
N LEU A 139 1.35 1.74 -11.01
CA LEU A 139 2.02 3.04 -10.93
C LEU A 139 2.75 3.35 -12.24
N GLU A 140 3.47 2.39 -12.79
CA GLU A 140 4.14 2.52 -14.10
C GLU A 140 3.13 2.75 -15.23
N GLY A 141 2.01 2.02 -15.20
CA GLY A 141 0.90 2.23 -16.12
C GLY A 141 0.30 3.65 -16.03
N ALA A 142 0.04 4.12 -14.80
CA ALA A 142 -0.45 5.47 -14.54
C ALA A 142 0.52 6.54 -15.06
N LYS A 143 1.81 6.41 -14.74
CA LYS A 143 2.84 7.33 -15.22
C LYS A 143 2.91 7.38 -16.75
N ARG A 144 2.84 6.23 -17.43
CA ARG A 144 2.84 6.16 -18.90
C ARG A 144 1.57 6.71 -19.54
N SER A 145 0.48 6.81 -18.78
CA SER A 145 -0.74 7.49 -19.20
C SER A 145 -0.71 9.01 -18.98
N GLY A 146 0.44 9.57 -18.56
CA GLY A 146 0.63 11.00 -18.33
C GLY A 146 0.30 11.49 -16.91
N ARG A 147 -0.14 10.59 -16.03
CA ARG A 147 -0.58 10.94 -14.67
C ARG A 147 0.59 11.08 -13.71
N ALA A 148 0.43 11.97 -12.73
CA ALA A 148 1.33 12.04 -11.59
C ALA A 148 1.21 10.79 -10.71
N THR A 149 2.28 10.43 -10.02
CA THR A 149 2.31 9.23 -9.17
C THR A 149 2.90 9.51 -7.80
N GLY A 150 2.39 8.82 -6.79
CA GLY A 150 2.96 8.87 -5.44
C GLY A 150 2.88 7.56 -4.67
N ILE A 151 3.81 7.41 -3.73
CA ILE A 151 3.91 6.29 -2.79
C ILE A 151 4.11 6.84 -1.39
N ILE A 152 3.33 6.32 -0.44
CA ILE A 152 3.43 6.63 0.99
C ILE A 152 3.48 5.33 1.77
N ALA A 153 4.36 5.25 2.76
CA ALA A 153 4.39 4.16 3.73
C ALA A 153 4.83 4.66 5.11
N THR A 154 4.32 4.04 6.17
CA THR A 154 4.85 4.24 7.53
C THR A 154 6.10 3.38 7.81
N SER A 155 6.36 2.37 6.98
CA SER A 155 7.60 1.61 6.93
C SER A 155 8.66 2.31 6.06
N GLU A 156 9.79 1.64 5.83
CA GLU A 156 10.70 1.97 4.74
C GLU A 156 9.98 1.91 3.39
N ILE A 157 10.20 2.89 2.50
CA ILE A 157 9.61 2.86 1.16
C ILE A 157 10.08 1.64 0.35
N GLN A 158 11.23 1.07 0.69
CA GLN A 158 11.79 -0.15 0.11
C GLN A 158 11.15 -1.44 0.64
N HIS A 159 10.28 -1.36 1.65
CA HIS A 159 9.56 -2.51 2.17
C HIS A 159 8.66 -3.13 1.09
N ALA A 160 8.32 -4.40 1.25
CA ALA A 160 7.75 -5.22 0.17
C ALA A 160 6.49 -4.65 -0.49
N THR A 161 5.58 -4.11 0.32
CA THR A 161 4.30 -3.59 -0.15
C THR A 161 4.48 -2.35 -1.02
N PRO A 162 5.10 -1.24 -0.54
CA PRO A 162 5.39 -0.09 -1.41
C PRO A 162 6.33 -0.43 -2.58
N ALA A 163 7.32 -1.31 -2.36
CA ALA A 163 8.23 -1.73 -3.42
C ALA A 163 7.51 -2.46 -4.57
N SER A 164 6.47 -3.27 -4.29
CA SER A 164 5.72 -3.97 -5.34
C SER A 164 4.97 -3.03 -6.30
N PHE A 165 4.74 -1.78 -5.89
CA PHE A 165 4.17 -0.72 -6.72
C PHE A 165 5.23 0.13 -7.44
N SER A 166 6.52 -0.14 -7.29
CA SER A 166 7.58 0.73 -7.83
C SER A 166 8.88 0.04 -8.24
N ALA A 167 9.07 -1.24 -7.95
CA ALA A 167 10.32 -1.94 -8.14
C ALA A 167 10.07 -3.42 -8.49
N HIS A 168 11.15 -4.08 -8.92
CA HIS A 168 11.16 -5.46 -9.39
C HIS A 168 12.41 -6.18 -8.88
N HIS A 169 12.24 -7.22 -8.07
CA HIS A 169 13.34 -8.04 -7.59
C HIS A 169 12.82 -9.37 -7.03
N VAL A 170 13.61 -10.44 -7.14
CA VAL A 170 13.28 -11.78 -6.61
C VAL A 170 13.46 -11.91 -5.08
N ASN A 171 13.88 -10.83 -4.42
CA ASN A 171 14.14 -10.83 -2.98
C ASN A 171 13.78 -9.47 -2.36
N ARG A 172 12.69 -9.44 -1.58
CA ARG A 172 12.17 -8.27 -0.85
C ARG A 172 13.18 -7.64 0.12
N LYS A 173 14.22 -8.37 0.53
CA LYS A 173 15.24 -7.87 1.47
C LYS A 173 16.32 -7.05 0.79
N ASN A 174 16.36 -6.98 -0.55
CA ASN A 174 17.38 -6.21 -1.26
C ASN A 174 17.02 -4.72 -1.34
N PHE A 175 16.99 -4.04 -0.19
CA PHE A 175 16.59 -2.63 -0.09
C PHE A 175 17.50 -1.69 -0.88
N GLU A 176 18.77 -2.05 -1.07
CA GLU A 176 19.71 -1.29 -1.90
C GLU A 176 19.22 -1.23 -3.35
N VAL A 177 18.89 -2.39 -3.95
CA VAL A 177 18.33 -2.48 -5.30
C VAL A 177 16.96 -1.84 -5.41
N LEU A 178 16.05 -2.16 -4.48
CA LEU A 178 14.67 -1.64 -4.50
C LEU A 178 14.65 -0.11 -4.37
N GLY A 179 15.47 0.45 -3.46
CA GLY A 179 15.58 1.89 -3.26
C GLY A 179 16.17 2.62 -4.46
N GLU A 180 17.15 2.03 -5.14
CA GLU A 180 17.71 2.58 -6.37
C GLU A 180 16.66 2.63 -7.49
N GLN A 181 15.97 1.52 -7.72
CA GLN A 181 14.88 1.46 -8.70
C GLN A 181 13.81 2.53 -8.42
N GLN A 182 13.40 2.71 -7.16
CA GLN A 182 12.42 3.73 -6.76
C GLN A 182 12.89 5.17 -7.06
N VAL A 183 14.18 5.47 -6.86
CA VAL A 183 14.76 6.78 -7.21
C VAL A 183 14.73 7.04 -8.71
N TYR A 184 14.99 6.00 -9.52
CA TYR A 184 14.98 6.10 -10.98
C TYR A 184 13.60 5.91 -11.62
N GLN A 185 12.57 5.55 -10.84
CA GLN A 185 11.18 5.54 -11.33
C GLN A 185 10.56 6.93 -11.52
N ASN A 186 11.24 8.02 -11.13
CA ASN A 186 10.75 9.40 -11.29
C ASN A 186 9.31 9.59 -10.73
N ILE A 187 9.03 9.06 -9.54
CA ILE A 187 7.73 9.18 -8.83
C ILE A 187 7.59 10.61 -8.30
N ALA A 188 6.47 11.29 -8.47
CA ALA A 188 6.36 12.71 -8.08
C ALA A 188 6.40 12.92 -6.55
N VAL A 189 5.76 12.04 -5.78
CA VAL A 189 5.74 12.12 -4.31
C VAL A 189 6.11 10.78 -3.69
N VAL A 190 7.17 10.76 -2.88
CA VAL A 190 7.61 9.56 -2.13
C VAL A 190 7.74 9.94 -0.66
N LEU A 191 6.98 9.34 0.24
CA LEU A 191 6.94 9.73 1.66
C LEU A 191 6.99 8.52 2.59
N GLY A 192 8.04 8.40 3.40
CA GLY A 192 8.11 7.35 4.42
C GLY A 192 9.45 7.29 5.15
N GLY A 193 9.82 6.09 5.60
CA GLY A 193 11.09 5.79 6.23
C GLY A 193 12.18 5.37 5.24
N GLY A 194 13.24 4.72 5.75
CA GLY A 194 14.21 4.00 4.91
C GLY A 194 15.38 4.83 4.39
N LYS A 195 15.74 5.95 5.04
CA LYS A 195 16.88 6.78 4.61
C LYS A 195 18.19 5.98 4.50
N ALA A 196 18.38 4.99 5.37
CA ALA A 196 19.61 4.20 5.39
C ALA A 196 19.86 3.47 4.05
N ALA A 197 18.79 3.03 3.37
CA ALA A 197 18.89 2.35 2.05
C ALA A 197 19.27 3.29 0.90
N LEU A 198 19.28 4.60 1.13
CA LEU A 198 19.62 5.62 0.13
C LEU A 198 21.06 6.12 0.24
N GLN A 199 21.80 5.73 1.28
CA GLN A 199 23.11 6.28 1.58
C GLN A 199 24.18 5.18 1.67
N PRO A 200 25.45 5.52 1.37
CA PRO A 200 26.54 4.58 1.53
C PRO A 200 26.81 4.30 3.01
N THR A 201 27.47 3.17 3.29
CA THR A 201 27.91 2.80 4.65
C THR A 201 28.80 3.86 5.31
N THR A 202 29.52 4.67 4.51
CA THR A 202 30.32 5.82 4.98
C THR A 202 29.48 7.00 5.47
N SER A 203 28.17 7.01 5.23
CA SER A 203 27.23 8.09 5.59
C SER A 203 26.03 7.60 6.41
N ASN A 204 26.25 6.64 7.32
CA ASN A 204 25.23 6.00 8.16
C ASN A 204 24.12 5.27 7.38
N GLY A 205 24.38 4.92 6.13
CA GLY A 205 23.50 4.09 5.32
C GLY A 205 23.91 2.62 5.30
N ILE A 206 23.26 1.85 4.44
CA ILE A 206 23.51 0.42 4.25
C ILE A 206 24.04 0.09 2.85
N ARG A 207 24.13 1.07 1.94
CA ARG A 207 24.55 0.81 0.57
C ARG A 207 26.03 0.45 0.48
N LYS A 208 26.32 -0.68 -0.17
CA LYS A 208 27.65 -1.26 -0.36
C LYS A 208 28.31 -0.85 -1.67
N ASP A 209 27.52 -0.31 -2.60
CA ASP A 209 27.97 0.21 -3.89
C ASP A 209 28.56 1.63 -3.82
N ASN A 210 28.61 2.22 -2.61
CA ASN A 210 29.04 3.59 -2.35
C ASN A 210 28.22 4.69 -3.03
N GLU A 211 27.04 4.39 -3.58
CA GLU A 211 26.16 5.41 -4.15
C GLU A 211 25.46 6.23 -3.05
N ASP A 212 25.41 7.55 -3.23
CA ASP A 212 24.55 8.45 -2.45
C ASP A 212 23.32 8.82 -3.27
N LEU A 213 22.25 8.05 -3.10
CA LEU A 213 20.99 8.27 -3.78
C LEU A 213 20.27 9.52 -3.27
N VAL A 214 20.57 10.01 -2.06
CA VAL A 214 20.02 11.30 -1.58
C VAL A 214 20.53 12.43 -2.47
N LYS A 215 21.81 12.39 -2.87
CA LYS A 215 22.35 13.32 -3.85
C LYS A 215 21.64 13.19 -5.19
N VAL A 216 21.44 11.97 -5.70
CA VAL A 216 20.72 11.71 -6.97
C VAL A 216 19.29 12.26 -6.92
N ILE A 217 18.58 12.08 -5.81
CA ILE A 217 17.23 12.61 -5.60
C ILE A 217 17.24 14.14 -5.70
N ARG A 218 18.18 14.82 -5.04
CA ARG A 218 18.30 16.30 -5.13
C ARG A 218 18.65 16.75 -6.55
N ASP A 219 19.60 16.08 -7.21
CA ASP A 219 20.00 16.38 -8.59
C ASP A 219 18.85 16.19 -9.58
N LYS A 220 17.91 15.26 -9.30
CA LYS A 220 16.64 15.08 -10.02
C LYS A 220 15.57 16.12 -9.70
N GLY A 221 15.89 17.15 -8.91
CA GLY A 221 15.02 18.29 -8.61
C GLY A 221 13.92 18.01 -7.58
N TYR A 222 14.10 17.01 -6.72
CA TYR A 222 13.19 16.78 -5.61
C TYR A 222 13.50 17.73 -4.45
N ASP A 223 12.44 18.19 -3.78
CA ASP A 223 12.55 18.72 -2.44
C ASP A 223 12.69 17.54 -1.47
N PHE A 224 13.89 17.37 -0.92
CA PHE A 224 14.20 16.29 0.03
C PHE A 224 13.92 16.77 1.45
N VAL A 225 12.84 16.26 2.05
CA VAL A 225 12.34 16.70 3.36
C VAL A 225 12.47 15.60 4.41
N GLU A 226 12.85 15.97 5.63
CA GLU A 226 13.12 15.00 6.71
C GLU A 226 12.26 15.22 7.96
N THR A 227 11.39 16.23 7.93
CA THR A 227 10.50 16.55 9.04
C THR A 227 9.10 16.87 8.54
N LYS A 228 8.11 16.70 9.43
CA LYS A 228 6.73 17.12 9.25
C LYS A 228 6.64 18.57 8.80
N ASP A 229 7.35 19.48 9.46
CA ASP A 229 7.25 20.90 9.14
C ASP A 229 7.83 21.21 7.76
N ALA A 230 8.94 20.59 7.38
CA ALA A 230 9.50 20.71 6.03
C ALA A 230 8.54 20.16 4.97
N LEU A 231 7.93 18.99 5.23
CA LEU A 231 6.93 18.38 4.35
C LEU A 231 5.73 19.30 4.13
N LEU A 232 5.12 19.80 5.21
CA LEU A 232 3.92 20.62 5.12
C LEU A 232 4.20 21.96 4.42
N ASN A 233 5.38 22.54 4.63
CA ASN A 233 5.78 23.80 4.03
C ASN A 233 6.24 23.69 2.57
N SER A 234 6.66 22.51 2.11
CA SER A 234 7.11 22.30 0.73
C SER A 234 6.09 22.77 -0.30
N LYS A 235 6.54 23.51 -1.31
CA LYS A 235 5.72 23.94 -2.46
C LYS A 235 6.11 23.22 -3.75
N SER A 236 7.09 22.32 -3.68
CA SER A 236 7.59 21.56 -4.82
C SER A 236 6.51 20.69 -5.43
N ASN A 237 6.65 20.41 -6.73
CA ASN A 237 5.85 19.41 -7.43
C ASN A 237 6.50 18.01 -7.36
N LYS A 238 7.75 17.93 -6.88
CA LYS A 238 8.49 16.70 -6.64
C LYS A 238 9.02 16.68 -5.21
N ILE A 239 8.50 15.77 -4.39
CA ILE A 239 8.81 15.69 -2.95
C ILE A 239 9.31 14.29 -2.62
N TRP A 240 10.46 14.21 -1.98
CA TRP A 240 10.97 12.99 -1.37
C TRP A 240 11.11 13.18 0.14
N GLY A 241 10.20 12.58 0.89
CA GLY A 241 10.17 12.60 2.34
C GLY A 241 10.82 11.35 2.93
N SER A 242 11.88 11.53 3.71
CA SER A 242 12.54 10.44 4.45
C SER A 242 12.65 10.82 5.93
N PHE A 243 11.73 10.31 6.75
CA PHE A 243 11.50 10.80 8.13
C PHE A 243 12.17 9.94 9.21
N SER A 244 12.85 8.87 8.80
CA SER A 244 13.57 7.93 9.66
C SER A 244 14.59 7.14 8.83
N ASN A 245 15.65 6.62 9.48
CA ASN A 245 16.59 5.70 8.84
C ASN A 245 15.94 4.37 8.47
N THR A 246 14.96 3.94 9.28
CA THR A 246 14.14 2.73 9.12
C THR A 246 12.67 3.16 9.04
N ALA A 247 11.71 2.36 9.51
CA ALA A 247 10.32 2.75 9.66
C ALA A 247 10.09 3.95 10.60
N LEU A 248 8.91 4.56 10.47
CA LEU A 248 8.40 5.57 11.40
C LEU A 248 7.96 4.92 12.72
N ALA A 249 7.74 5.74 13.74
CA ALA A 249 7.16 5.30 15.01
C ALA A 249 5.68 4.91 14.84
N PHE A 250 5.21 3.96 15.65
CA PHE A 250 3.77 3.69 15.83
C PHE A 250 3.03 4.99 16.13
N ASP A 251 1.81 5.16 15.63
CA ASP A 251 1.12 6.44 15.68
C ASP A 251 0.88 6.93 17.12
N MET A 252 0.44 6.04 18.01
CA MET A 252 0.26 6.31 19.44
C MET A 252 1.54 6.81 20.13
N ASP A 253 2.70 6.26 19.76
CA ASP A 253 3.98 6.59 20.39
C ASP A 253 4.64 7.83 19.76
N ARG A 254 4.28 8.15 18.52
CA ARG A 254 4.96 9.14 17.67
C ARG A 254 5.02 10.52 18.30
N ARG A 255 3.94 10.98 18.91
CA ARG A 255 3.87 12.31 19.53
C ARG A 255 4.91 12.49 20.65
N ILE A 256 5.20 11.42 21.39
CA ILE A 256 6.11 11.45 22.55
C ILE A 256 7.54 11.17 22.10
N THR A 257 7.73 10.21 21.21
CA THR A 257 9.05 9.67 20.86
C THR A 257 9.67 10.36 19.65
N ASN A 258 8.85 10.77 18.68
CA ASN A 258 9.27 11.24 17.36
C ASN A 258 8.37 12.38 16.84
N PRO A 259 8.21 13.51 17.57
CA PRO A 259 7.23 14.55 17.25
C PRO A 259 7.48 15.29 15.92
N LYS A 260 8.67 15.13 15.34
CA LYS A 260 9.07 15.66 14.04
C LYS A 260 8.63 14.78 12.86
N GLN A 261 8.22 13.53 13.09
CA GLN A 261 7.67 12.68 12.03
C GLN A 261 6.23 13.11 11.70
N PRO A 262 5.83 13.15 10.43
CA PRO A 262 4.43 13.41 10.05
C PRO A 262 3.53 12.21 10.35
N THR A 263 2.23 12.41 10.53
CA THR A 263 1.23 11.32 10.58
C THR A 263 0.97 10.73 9.19
N LEU A 264 0.37 9.53 9.11
CA LEU A 264 -0.03 8.96 7.81
C LEU A 264 -1.07 9.84 7.10
N SER A 265 -2.03 10.40 7.85
CA SER A 265 -3.00 11.38 7.34
C SER A 265 -2.33 12.65 6.80
N GLN A 266 -1.31 13.18 7.49
CA GLN A 266 -0.56 14.36 7.02
C GLN A 266 0.21 14.07 5.73
N MET A 267 0.86 12.91 5.63
CA MET A 267 1.53 12.48 4.39
C MET A 267 0.52 12.33 3.25
N THR A 268 -0.63 11.70 3.52
CA THR A 268 -1.71 11.46 2.54
C THR A 268 -2.28 12.78 2.01
N SER A 269 -2.68 13.68 2.91
CA SER A 269 -3.21 15.00 2.58
C SER A 269 -2.20 15.80 1.73
N LYS A 270 -0.91 15.76 2.12
CA LYS A 270 0.15 16.46 1.37
C LYS A 270 0.38 15.88 -0.02
N ALA A 271 0.38 14.55 -0.16
CA ALA A 271 0.53 13.92 -1.47
C ALA A 271 -0.63 14.25 -2.38
N ILE A 272 -1.88 14.17 -1.90
CA ILE A 272 -3.08 14.56 -2.64
C ILE A 272 -2.97 16.03 -3.09
N GLN A 273 -2.59 16.95 -2.19
CA GLN A 273 -2.40 18.36 -2.52
C GLN A 273 -1.38 18.56 -3.66
N THR A 274 -0.31 17.77 -3.68
CA THR A 274 0.77 17.91 -4.66
C THR A 274 0.39 17.28 -6.00
N LEU A 275 -0.14 16.06 -5.98
CA LEU A 275 -0.46 15.27 -7.16
C LEU A 275 -1.72 15.76 -7.89
N SER A 276 -2.70 16.30 -7.17
CA SER A 276 -3.95 16.82 -7.76
C SER A 276 -3.75 18.03 -8.68
N LYS A 277 -2.55 18.64 -8.69
CA LYS A 277 -2.17 19.68 -9.65
C LYS A 277 -2.04 19.15 -11.08
N ASP A 278 -1.88 17.84 -11.25
CA ASP A 278 -1.77 17.23 -12.56
C ASP A 278 -3.13 17.22 -13.29
N LYS A 279 -3.14 17.79 -14.51
CA LYS A 279 -4.35 17.89 -15.33
C LYS A 279 -4.82 16.55 -15.87
N ASP A 280 -3.95 15.55 -15.97
CA ASP A 280 -4.26 14.21 -16.47
C ASP A 280 -4.68 13.28 -15.31
N GLY A 281 -4.40 13.69 -14.07
CA GLY A 281 -4.81 13.00 -12.83
C GLY A 281 -3.64 12.35 -12.12
N PHE A 282 -3.95 11.50 -11.14
CA PHE A 282 -2.89 10.82 -10.39
C PHE A 282 -3.24 9.40 -9.94
N PHE A 283 -2.20 8.61 -9.70
CA PHE A 283 -2.24 7.39 -8.91
C PHE A 283 -1.48 7.61 -7.59
N LEU A 284 -2.11 7.31 -6.46
CA LEU A 284 -1.49 7.40 -5.14
C LEU A 284 -1.63 6.07 -4.42
N PHE A 285 -0.49 5.48 -4.04
CA PHE A 285 -0.42 4.35 -3.11
C PHE A 285 -0.15 4.85 -1.68
N VAL A 286 -0.90 4.31 -0.70
CA VAL A 286 -0.74 4.65 0.73
C VAL A 286 -0.74 3.38 1.57
N GLU A 287 0.28 3.19 2.41
CA GLU A 287 0.37 2.05 3.32
C GLU A 287 0.38 2.48 4.79
N GLY A 288 -0.54 1.91 5.58
CA GLY A 288 -0.41 1.80 7.03
C GLY A 288 0.26 0.47 7.37
N SER A 289 1.57 0.51 7.62
CA SER A 289 2.44 -0.66 7.58
C SER A 289 2.55 -1.40 8.91
N LYS A 290 2.48 -0.70 10.05
CA LYS A 290 2.85 -1.30 11.35
C LYS A 290 1.73 -2.06 12.05
N ALA A 291 0.49 -2.04 11.51
CA ALA A 291 -0.58 -2.88 12.02
C ALA A 291 -0.17 -4.37 11.97
N ASP A 292 0.48 -4.79 10.88
CA ASP A 292 1.11 -6.09 10.71
C ASP A 292 2.19 -6.39 11.76
N TRP A 293 3.08 -5.44 12.03
CA TRP A 293 4.17 -5.63 12.99
C TRP A 293 3.65 -5.78 14.42
N ALA A 294 2.61 -5.01 14.77
CA ALA A 294 1.89 -5.21 16.02
C ALA A 294 1.18 -6.56 16.04
N ALA A 295 0.65 -7.02 14.91
CA ALA A 295 0.03 -8.33 14.80
C ALA A 295 1.00 -9.48 15.01
N HIS A 296 2.18 -9.43 14.40
CA HIS A 296 3.26 -10.37 14.67
C HIS A 296 3.65 -10.44 16.15
N ALA A 297 3.63 -9.29 16.84
CA ALA A 297 3.91 -9.20 18.27
C ALA A 297 2.72 -9.60 19.17
N ASN A 298 1.55 -9.86 18.60
CA ASN A 298 0.27 -10.02 19.32
C ASN A 298 -0.04 -8.81 20.21
N ASP A 299 0.30 -7.61 19.76
CA ASP A 299 0.08 -6.34 20.46
C ASP A 299 -1.27 -5.71 20.05
N PRO A 300 -2.36 -5.89 20.83
CA PRO A 300 -3.64 -5.28 20.50
C PRO A 300 -3.60 -3.74 20.52
N ILE A 301 -2.70 -3.13 21.29
CA ILE A 301 -2.59 -1.66 21.37
C ILE A 301 -1.92 -1.09 20.13
N GLY A 302 -0.83 -1.73 19.67
CA GLY A 302 -0.17 -1.40 18.41
C GLY A 302 -1.10 -1.57 17.20
N MET A 303 -1.88 -2.66 17.16
CA MET A 303 -2.90 -2.86 16.11
C MET A 303 -3.93 -1.73 16.10
N ILE A 304 -4.53 -1.42 17.26
CA ILE A 304 -5.52 -0.35 17.37
C ILE A 304 -4.93 1.01 16.96
N SER A 305 -3.73 1.33 17.43
CA SER A 305 -3.01 2.56 17.11
C SER A 305 -2.97 2.79 15.60
N ASP A 306 -2.45 1.81 14.86
CA ASP A 306 -2.15 2.02 13.45
C ASP A 306 -3.34 1.73 12.52
N VAL A 307 -4.34 0.95 12.98
CA VAL A 307 -5.66 0.90 12.33
C VAL A 307 -6.35 2.25 12.38
N LEU A 308 -6.31 2.95 13.51
CA LEU A 308 -6.91 4.29 13.63
C LEU A 308 -6.13 5.33 12.82
N ALA A 309 -4.80 5.26 12.81
CA ALA A 309 -3.98 6.13 11.96
C ALA A 309 -4.25 5.93 10.46
N PHE A 310 -4.52 4.69 10.05
CA PHE A 310 -4.95 4.38 8.68
C PHE A 310 -6.37 4.89 8.39
N ASP A 311 -7.31 4.76 9.33
CA ASP A 311 -8.67 5.30 9.21
C ASP A 311 -8.68 6.84 9.03
N ASP A 312 -7.78 7.54 9.72
CA ASP A 312 -7.59 8.99 9.53
C ASP A 312 -7.05 9.31 8.12
N ALA A 313 -6.15 8.51 7.58
CA ALA A 313 -5.67 8.67 6.20
C ALA A 313 -6.78 8.36 5.16
N VAL A 314 -7.61 7.36 5.43
CA VAL A 314 -8.79 7.05 4.60
C VAL A 314 -9.77 8.23 4.62
N THR A 315 -9.92 8.90 5.76
CA THR A 315 -10.75 10.11 5.88
C THR A 315 -10.28 11.19 4.91
N GLU A 316 -8.98 11.50 4.88
CA GLU A 316 -8.39 12.48 3.94
C GLU A 316 -8.66 12.11 2.47
N ALA A 317 -8.48 10.82 2.12
CA ALA A 317 -8.74 10.32 0.77
C ALA A 317 -10.22 10.45 0.38
N LEU A 318 -11.14 10.11 1.30
CA LEU A 318 -12.58 10.18 1.08
C LEU A 318 -13.10 11.60 0.98
N GLU A 319 -12.60 12.52 1.81
CA GLU A 319 -12.97 13.94 1.73
C GLU A 319 -12.57 14.54 0.38
N PHE A 320 -11.36 14.24 -0.09
CA PHE A 320 -10.92 14.63 -1.43
C PHE A 320 -11.81 14.00 -2.51
N ALA A 321 -12.05 12.69 -2.46
CA ALA A 321 -12.79 11.98 -3.49
C ALA A 321 -14.26 12.42 -3.59
N LYS A 322 -14.92 12.68 -2.44
CA LYS A 322 -16.28 13.22 -2.37
C LYS A 322 -16.36 14.61 -3.01
N LYS A 323 -15.36 15.47 -2.77
CA LYS A 323 -15.30 16.82 -3.32
C LYS A 323 -14.99 16.84 -4.82
N ASP A 324 -14.07 16.00 -5.27
CA ASP A 324 -13.64 15.93 -6.67
C ASP A 324 -14.67 15.22 -7.57
N GLY A 325 -15.29 14.14 -7.09
CA GLY A 325 -16.26 13.36 -7.85
C GLY A 325 -15.71 12.59 -9.07
N ASN A 326 -14.38 12.57 -9.26
CA ASN A 326 -13.66 11.84 -10.31
C ASN A 326 -12.58 10.90 -9.75
N THR A 327 -12.66 10.58 -8.47
CA THR A 327 -11.62 9.82 -7.77
C THR A 327 -12.18 8.49 -7.28
N MET A 328 -11.52 7.41 -7.67
CA MET A 328 -11.74 6.08 -7.09
C MET A 328 -10.83 5.91 -5.88
N VAL A 329 -11.40 5.47 -4.76
CA VAL A 329 -10.66 5.09 -3.55
C VAL A 329 -10.89 3.62 -3.29
N ILE A 330 -9.82 2.86 -3.08
CA ILE A 330 -9.87 1.46 -2.69
C ILE A 330 -8.97 1.30 -1.47
N ALA A 331 -9.49 0.70 -0.41
CA ALA A 331 -8.72 0.29 0.75
C ALA A 331 -8.93 -1.21 1.05
N LEU A 332 -7.89 -1.90 1.50
CA LEU A 332 -7.92 -3.32 1.88
C LEU A 332 -6.69 -3.67 2.73
N ALA A 333 -6.66 -4.88 3.28
CA ALA A 333 -5.42 -5.48 3.79
C ALA A 333 -4.82 -6.39 2.72
N ASP A 334 -3.50 -6.57 2.74
CA ASP A 334 -2.81 -7.51 1.85
C ASP A 334 -2.94 -8.97 2.34
N HIS A 335 -3.08 -9.17 3.65
CA HIS A 335 -3.45 -10.43 4.30
C HIS A 335 -4.00 -10.23 5.73
N GLY A 336 -4.49 -11.31 6.35
CA GLY A 336 -4.73 -11.36 7.79
C GLY A 336 -3.46 -11.68 8.57
N ASN A 337 -3.44 -11.42 9.88
CA ASN A 337 -2.32 -11.76 10.76
C ASN A 337 -2.82 -12.06 12.18
N SER A 338 -2.05 -12.84 12.94
CA SER A 338 -2.18 -13.21 14.36
C SER A 338 -3.35 -14.14 14.69
N GLY A 339 -4.34 -14.25 13.79
CA GLY A 339 -5.58 -14.94 14.07
C GLY A 339 -6.30 -14.35 15.28
N ILE A 340 -6.29 -13.01 15.36
CA ILE A 340 -6.92 -12.26 16.45
C ILE A 340 -8.41 -12.56 16.55
N SER A 341 -8.88 -12.80 17.78
CA SER A 341 -10.29 -12.97 18.12
C SER A 341 -10.71 -12.02 19.26
N ILE A 342 -11.92 -11.47 19.15
CA ILE A 342 -12.59 -10.81 20.28
C ILE A 342 -13.33 -11.90 21.04
N GLY A 343 -12.73 -12.36 22.13
CA GLY A 343 -13.06 -13.59 22.82
C GLY A 343 -11.86 -14.54 22.87
N ASN A 344 -11.73 -15.27 23.98
CA ASN A 344 -10.71 -16.28 24.20
C ASN A 344 -11.25 -17.37 25.15
N SER A 345 -10.38 -18.20 25.74
CA SER A 345 -10.80 -19.24 26.68
C SER A 345 -11.62 -18.74 27.88
N ASN A 346 -11.39 -17.48 28.32
CA ASN A 346 -12.13 -16.86 29.42
C ASN A 346 -13.61 -16.62 29.09
N THR A 347 -13.92 -16.49 27.80
CA THR A 347 -15.28 -16.21 27.32
C THR A 347 -15.94 -17.48 26.76
N THR A 348 -15.51 -18.68 27.19
CA THR A 348 -16.19 -19.95 26.84
C THR A 348 -17.63 -20.01 27.38
N LYS A 349 -17.93 -19.24 28.44
CA LYS A 349 -19.27 -19.03 29.01
C LYS A 349 -19.47 -17.53 29.25
N GLY A 350 -20.71 -17.04 29.14
CA GLY A 350 -21.07 -15.64 29.40
C GLY A 350 -20.62 -14.64 28.32
N TYR A 351 -20.19 -15.11 27.14
CA TYR A 351 -19.77 -14.25 26.03
C TYR A 351 -20.90 -13.33 25.52
N ASP A 352 -22.14 -13.75 25.67
CA ASP A 352 -23.37 -13.08 25.25
C ASP A 352 -23.82 -11.96 26.21
N THR A 353 -23.29 -11.95 27.43
CA THR A 353 -23.63 -10.99 28.49
C THR A 353 -22.43 -10.18 28.99
N THR A 354 -21.21 -10.57 28.60
CA THR A 354 -19.98 -9.83 28.92
C THR A 354 -20.03 -8.45 28.26
N PRO A 355 -19.97 -7.34 29.03
CA PRO A 355 -20.09 -6.01 28.46
C PRO A 355 -18.86 -5.67 27.61
N VAL A 356 -19.04 -4.82 26.60
CA VAL A 356 -17.94 -4.31 25.74
C VAL A 356 -16.79 -3.72 26.57
N SER A 357 -17.10 -3.10 27.71
CA SER A 357 -16.09 -2.53 28.63
C SER A 357 -15.10 -3.58 29.15
N ALA A 358 -15.48 -4.86 29.26
CA ALA A 358 -14.56 -5.92 29.67
C ALA A 358 -13.43 -6.16 28.65
N TYR A 359 -13.69 -5.87 27.37
CA TYR A 359 -12.68 -5.98 26.31
C TYR A 359 -11.87 -4.68 26.18
N ILE A 360 -12.53 -3.52 26.31
CA ILE A 360 -11.92 -2.23 25.96
C ILE A 360 -11.27 -1.51 27.15
N ALA A 361 -11.84 -1.58 28.35
CA ALA A 361 -11.31 -0.85 29.50
C ALA A 361 -9.86 -1.24 29.87
N PRO A 362 -9.43 -2.51 29.81
CA PRO A 362 -8.03 -2.86 30.02
C PRO A 362 -7.10 -2.22 28.98
N LEU A 363 -7.51 -2.22 27.71
CA LEU A 363 -6.74 -1.65 26.61
C LEU A 363 -6.61 -0.12 26.72
N LYS A 364 -7.64 0.57 27.22
CA LYS A 364 -7.63 2.03 27.43
C LYS A 364 -6.62 2.51 28.48
N LYS A 365 -6.06 1.61 29.29
CA LYS A 365 -5.02 1.95 30.28
C LYS A 365 -3.63 2.10 29.67
N ALA A 366 -3.39 1.52 28.49
CA ALA A 366 -2.10 1.62 27.82
C ALA A 366 -1.82 3.07 27.41
N LYS A 367 -0.58 3.51 27.66
CA LYS A 367 -0.08 4.84 27.29
C LYS A 367 0.88 4.79 26.09
N MET A 368 1.38 3.59 25.78
CA MET A 368 2.29 3.31 24.68
C MET A 368 1.95 1.96 24.07
N THR A 369 2.35 1.74 22.82
CA THR A 369 2.36 0.40 22.22
C THR A 369 3.40 -0.50 22.90
N LEU A 370 3.44 -1.78 22.55
CA LEU A 370 4.45 -2.70 23.07
C LEU A 370 5.87 -2.23 22.72
N GLU A 371 6.09 -1.80 21.47
CA GLU A 371 7.38 -1.26 21.00
C GLU A 371 7.76 -0.02 21.80
N GLY A 372 6.85 0.95 21.94
CA GLY A 372 7.08 2.17 22.69
C GLY A 372 7.42 1.93 24.17
N ALA A 373 6.70 1.01 24.82
CA ALA A 373 6.93 0.65 26.21
C ALA A 373 8.27 -0.11 26.38
N THR A 374 8.51 -1.16 25.59
CA THR A 374 9.68 -2.03 25.73
C THR A 374 11.00 -1.35 25.35
N ASN A 375 10.97 -0.34 24.47
CA ASN A 375 12.12 0.51 24.18
C ASN A 375 12.64 1.29 25.40
N LYS A 376 11.84 1.40 26.47
CA LYS A 376 12.27 2.02 27.74
C LYS A 376 12.86 1.02 28.74
N LEU A 377 12.92 -0.28 28.42
CA LEU A 377 13.53 -1.27 29.29
C LEU A 377 15.02 -0.98 29.49
N LYS A 378 15.47 -1.07 30.75
CA LYS A 378 16.88 -1.14 31.10
C LYS A 378 17.43 -2.53 30.82
N ASP A 379 18.74 -2.64 30.62
CA ASP A 379 19.40 -3.93 30.34
C ASP A 379 19.30 -4.91 31.51
N ASP A 380 19.27 -4.39 32.74
CA ASP A 380 19.09 -5.17 33.97
C ASP A 380 17.63 -5.50 34.31
N LEU A 381 16.67 -5.08 33.46
CA LEU A 381 15.22 -5.24 33.66
C LEU A 381 14.69 -4.66 34.98
N SER A 382 15.46 -3.82 35.69
CA SER A 382 15.08 -3.26 36.99
C SER A 382 13.81 -2.42 36.93
N ASN A 383 13.45 -1.92 35.73
CA ASN A 383 12.26 -1.11 35.48
C ASN A 383 11.11 -1.85 34.76
N ILE A 384 11.07 -3.19 34.82
CA ILE A 384 10.07 -4.00 34.12
C ILE A 384 8.62 -3.66 34.53
N LYS A 385 8.40 -3.27 35.81
CA LYS A 385 7.06 -2.92 36.31
C LYS A 385 6.59 -1.58 35.77
N GLU A 386 7.49 -0.61 35.66
CA GLU A 386 7.24 0.70 35.06
C GLU A 386 6.91 0.56 33.59
N VAL A 387 7.64 -0.30 32.87
CA VAL A 387 7.36 -0.64 31.46
C VAL A 387 6.01 -1.34 31.32
N ALA A 388 5.70 -2.30 32.18
CA ALA A 388 4.38 -2.96 32.20
C ALA A 388 3.26 -1.93 32.42
N ALA A 389 3.44 -0.97 33.32
CA ALA A 389 2.47 0.10 33.57
C ALA A 389 2.26 1.01 32.35
N LEU A 390 3.32 1.32 31.59
CA LEU A 390 3.19 2.07 30.33
C LEU A 390 2.35 1.33 29.29
N TYR A 391 2.40 0.00 29.30
CA TYR A 391 1.59 -0.87 28.44
C TYR A 391 0.21 -1.22 29.04
N GLY A 392 -0.24 -0.51 30.07
CA GLY A 392 -1.59 -0.67 30.65
C GLY A 392 -1.70 -1.75 31.74
N LEU A 393 -0.57 -2.30 32.20
CA LEU A 393 -0.48 -3.26 33.30
C LEU A 393 0.01 -2.58 34.58
N ASP A 394 -0.65 -1.49 34.98
CA ASP A 394 -0.29 -0.63 36.12
C ASP A 394 -0.58 -1.24 37.51
N ASN A 395 -1.59 -2.10 37.60
CA ASN A 395 -1.94 -2.83 38.82
C ASN A 395 -1.80 -4.35 38.60
N LEU A 396 -0.56 -4.86 38.65
CA LEU A 396 -0.27 -6.29 38.49
C LEU A 396 -0.79 -7.10 39.69
N THR A 397 -1.39 -8.25 39.43
CA THR A 397 -1.70 -9.27 40.44
C THR A 397 -0.43 -10.02 40.89
N ASN A 398 -0.51 -10.83 41.94
CA ASN A 398 0.61 -11.69 42.36
C ASN A 398 1.02 -12.66 41.23
N ASP A 399 0.05 -13.32 40.59
CA ASP A 399 0.31 -14.26 39.48
C ASP A 399 0.99 -13.56 38.29
N GLU A 400 0.53 -12.37 37.92
CA GLU A 400 1.15 -11.60 36.84
C GLU A 400 2.57 -11.11 37.19
N ARG A 401 2.82 -10.77 38.47
CA ARG A 401 4.17 -10.48 38.95
C ARG A 401 5.08 -11.70 38.84
N GLU A 402 4.61 -12.89 39.21
CA GLU A 402 5.40 -14.12 39.08
C GLU A 402 5.69 -14.44 37.61
N LYS A 403 4.72 -14.27 36.71
CA LYS A 403 4.93 -14.42 35.26
C LYS A 403 5.98 -13.44 34.73
N LEU A 404 5.98 -12.18 35.18
CA LEU A 404 7.00 -11.21 34.76
C LEU A 404 8.42 -11.54 35.25
N LYS A 405 8.54 -12.18 36.41
CA LYS A 405 9.85 -12.62 36.94
C LYS A 405 10.51 -13.71 36.11
N THR A 406 9.77 -14.38 35.21
CA THR A 406 10.38 -15.39 34.33
C THR A 406 11.16 -14.78 33.17
N ALA A 407 11.07 -13.46 32.95
CA ALA A 407 11.86 -12.76 31.95
C ALA A 407 13.33 -12.67 32.39
N ASN A 408 14.24 -13.18 31.55
CA ASN A 408 15.68 -13.15 31.84
C ASN A 408 16.43 -12.15 30.94
N LYS A 409 15.82 -11.76 29.81
CA LYS A 409 16.33 -10.77 28.85
C LYS A 409 15.19 -9.95 28.28
N LYS A 410 15.51 -8.78 27.69
CA LYS A 410 14.53 -7.83 27.13
C LYS A 410 13.53 -8.48 26.16
N THR A 411 13.99 -9.40 25.32
CA THR A 411 13.14 -10.08 24.32
C THR A 411 12.07 -10.97 24.94
N ASP A 412 12.23 -11.39 26.19
CA ASP A 412 11.24 -12.23 26.88
C ASP A 412 10.04 -11.41 27.39
N VAL A 413 10.26 -10.11 27.64
CA VAL A 413 9.26 -9.23 28.26
C VAL A 413 8.06 -9.02 27.35
N GLY A 414 8.29 -8.75 26.06
CA GLY A 414 7.24 -8.45 25.09
C GLY A 414 6.11 -9.50 25.05
N PRO A 415 6.43 -10.78 24.75
CA PRO A 415 5.45 -11.87 24.74
C PRO A 415 4.70 -12.07 26.06
N ILE A 416 5.34 -11.78 27.21
CA ILE A 416 4.66 -11.85 28.52
C ILE A 416 3.63 -10.72 28.62
N LEU A 417 4.03 -9.47 28.34
CA LEU A 417 3.14 -8.31 28.45
C LEU A 417 1.91 -8.44 27.54
N THR A 418 2.10 -8.83 26.29
CA THR A 418 0.98 -8.98 25.34
C THR A 418 0.01 -10.06 25.78
N LYS A 419 0.51 -11.21 26.24
CA LYS A 419 -0.34 -12.28 26.78
C LYS A 419 -1.12 -11.83 28.01
N LEU A 420 -0.50 -11.08 28.92
CA LEU A 420 -1.19 -10.57 30.11
C LEU A 420 -2.29 -9.57 29.74
N LEU A 421 -1.99 -8.59 28.90
CA LEU A 421 -2.97 -7.58 28.49
C LEU A 421 -4.12 -8.19 27.67
N ALA A 422 -3.80 -9.08 26.72
CA ALA A 422 -4.80 -9.80 25.93
C ALA A 422 -5.75 -10.62 26.82
N ASN A 423 -5.21 -11.32 27.83
CA ASN A 423 -6.03 -12.07 28.79
C ASN A 423 -6.96 -11.15 29.60
N ARG A 424 -6.46 -9.98 30.07
CA ARG A 424 -7.30 -8.99 30.76
C ARG A 424 -8.44 -8.46 29.88
N ALA A 425 -8.15 -8.29 28.59
CA ALA A 425 -9.07 -7.78 27.59
C ALA A 425 -9.91 -8.86 26.89
N ASN A 426 -9.85 -10.12 27.33
CA ASN A 426 -10.53 -11.25 26.68
C ASN A 426 -10.25 -11.35 25.17
N ILE A 427 -9.04 -11.01 24.73
CA ILE A 427 -8.57 -11.12 23.34
C ILE A 427 -7.79 -12.43 23.19
N GLY A 428 -7.98 -13.11 22.06
CA GLY A 428 -7.26 -14.32 21.69
C GLY A 428 -6.37 -14.08 20.46
N PHE A 429 -5.29 -14.86 20.37
CA PHE A 429 -4.40 -14.95 19.22
C PHE A 429 -4.06 -16.42 19.00
N THR A 430 -4.08 -16.88 17.75
CA THR A 430 -3.79 -18.28 17.42
C THR A 430 -2.37 -18.47 16.89
N THR A 431 -1.74 -17.40 16.40
CA THR A 431 -0.40 -17.40 15.82
C THR A 431 0.25 -16.02 16.03
N GLY A 432 1.55 -15.91 15.78
CA GLY A 432 2.23 -14.62 15.60
C GLY A 432 2.62 -14.39 14.13
N GLY A 433 1.96 -15.10 13.20
CA GLY A 433 2.21 -15.02 11.76
C GLY A 433 0.94 -14.70 10.99
N HIS A 434 1.08 -14.61 9.67
CA HIS A 434 -0.04 -14.31 8.77
C HIS A 434 -1.10 -15.41 8.82
N THR A 435 -2.32 -15.05 8.44
CA THR A 435 -3.46 -15.96 8.38
C THR A 435 -4.15 -15.88 7.01
N GLY A 436 -4.85 -16.96 6.63
CA GLY A 436 -5.33 -17.19 5.27
C GLY A 436 -6.82 -16.88 5.03
N GLU A 437 -7.45 -16.13 5.94
CA GLU A 437 -8.83 -15.66 5.74
C GLU A 437 -8.94 -14.60 4.64
N ASP A 438 -10.14 -14.48 4.09
CA ASP A 438 -10.49 -13.35 3.23
C ASP A 438 -10.53 -12.06 4.07
N VAL A 439 -10.01 -10.98 3.50
CA VAL A 439 -9.96 -9.66 4.14
C VAL A 439 -11.02 -8.73 3.57
N PHE A 440 -11.35 -7.65 4.28
CA PHE A 440 -12.36 -6.71 3.80
C PHE A 440 -11.89 -5.90 2.58
N LEU A 441 -12.83 -5.70 1.64
CA LEU A 441 -12.71 -4.75 0.55
C LEU A 441 -13.50 -3.49 0.87
N TYR A 442 -12.82 -2.35 0.90
CA TYR A 442 -13.40 -1.03 1.06
C TYR A 442 -13.24 -0.25 -0.25
N SER A 443 -14.31 0.34 -0.77
CA SER A 443 -14.25 1.06 -2.04
C SER A 443 -15.28 2.17 -2.18
N TYR A 444 -14.86 3.27 -2.80
CA TYR A 444 -15.66 4.46 -3.07
C TYR A 444 -15.36 5.04 -4.46
N GLY A 445 -16.33 5.73 -5.03
CA GLY A 445 -16.17 6.48 -6.28
C GLY A 445 -16.54 5.71 -7.55
N PRO A 446 -16.29 6.31 -8.72
CA PRO A 446 -16.62 5.70 -10.01
C PRO A 446 -15.85 4.40 -10.28
N GLN A 447 -16.51 3.43 -10.92
CA GLN A 447 -15.95 2.12 -11.32
C GLN A 447 -15.31 1.31 -10.17
N LYS A 448 -15.70 1.61 -8.94
CA LYS A 448 -15.20 0.93 -7.74
C LYS A 448 -15.52 -0.57 -7.76
N PRO A 449 -14.63 -1.43 -7.24
CA PRO A 449 -14.91 -2.86 -7.11
C PRO A 449 -15.99 -3.15 -6.05
N TYR A 450 -16.66 -4.29 -6.14
CA TYR A 450 -17.59 -4.79 -5.12
C TYR A 450 -17.65 -6.32 -5.12
N GLY A 451 -18.13 -6.91 -4.04
CA GLY A 451 -18.24 -8.36 -3.88
C GLY A 451 -16.93 -9.02 -3.44
N LEU A 452 -16.87 -10.35 -3.56
CA LEU A 452 -15.68 -11.14 -3.25
C LEU A 452 -14.79 -11.23 -4.49
N VAL A 453 -13.62 -10.59 -4.44
CA VAL A 453 -12.67 -10.51 -5.57
C VAL A 453 -11.34 -11.20 -5.25
N GLN A 454 -10.53 -11.46 -6.28
CA GLN A 454 -9.13 -11.84 -6.08
C GLN A 454 -8.28 -10.58 -5.90
N ASN A 455 -7.20 -10.66 -5.12
CA ASN A 455 -6.22 -9.57 -5.04
C ASN A 455 -5.65 -9.18 -6.42
N THR A 456 -5.53 -10.12 -7.37
CA THR A 456 -5.14 -9.84 -8.77
C THR A 456 -6.14 -9.00 -9.55
N ASP A 457 -7.43 -9.05 -9.19
CA ASP A 457 -8.46 -8.30 -9.90
C ASP A 457 -8.35 -6.81 -9.61
N ILE A 458 -7.88 -6.45 -8.41
CA ILE A 458 -7.70 -5.06 -7.96
C ILE A 458 -6.78 -4.28 -8.92
N ALA A 459 -5.63 -4.84 -9.27
CA ALA A 459 -4.71 -4.23 -10.24
C ALA A 459 -5.36 -4.01 -11.62
N LYS A 460 -6.09 -5.03 -12.10
CA LYS A 460 -6.77 -5.00 -13.40
C LYS A 460 -7.90 -3.97 -13.42
N ILE A 461 -8.65 -3.85 -12.32
CA ILE A 461 -9.71 -2.86 -12.14
C ILE A 461 -9.13 -1.46 -12.14
N MET A 462 -8.05 -1.21 -11.38
CA MET A 462 -7.37 0.09 -11.39
C MET A 462 -6.84 0.44 -12.79
N ALA A 463 -6.15 -0.49 -13.46
CA ALA A 463 -5.63 -0.28 -14.80
C ALA A 463 -6.74 0.06 -15.82
N LYS A 464 -7.83 -0.71 -15.81
CA LYS A 464 -9.00 -0.48 -16.66
C LYS A 464 -9.61 0.89 -16.39
N ALA A 465 -9.80 1.24 -15.11
CA ALA A 465 -10.39 2.51 -14.70
C ALA A 465 -9.53 3.72 -15.14
N MET A 466 -8.21 3.54 -15.20
CA MET A 466 -7.26 4.55 -15.67
C MET A 466 -7.00 4.51 -17.19
N GLY A 467 -7.62 3.57 -17.92
CA GLY A 467 -7.57 3.50 -19.39
C GLY A 467 -6.33 2.82 -19.97
N PHE A 468 -5.70 1.88 -19.26
CA PHE A 468 -4.57 1.09 -19.78
C PHE A 468 -4.68 -0.39 -19.42
N GLN A 469 -3.84 -1.22 -20.06
CA GLN A 469 -3.76 -2.66 -19.83
C GLN A 469 -2.35 -3.05 -19.38
N LEU A 470 -2.21 -3.69 -18.22
CA LEU A 470 -0.92 -4.01 -17.60
C LEU A 470 -0.06 -4.93 -18.48
N GLU A 471 -0.67 -5.86 -19.21
CA GLU A 471 0.05 -6.77 -20.12
C GLU A 471 0.72 -6.00 -21.27
N GLU A 472 0.03 -5.00 -21.84
CA GLU A 472 0.59 -4.16 -22.91
C GLU A 472 1.69 -3.24 -22.41
N ILE A 473 1.58 -2.76 -21.17
CA ILE A 473 2.65 -1.99 -20.53
C ILE A 473 3.85 -2.89 -20.25
N THR A 474 3.63 -4.13 -19.77
CA THR A 474 4.68 -5.12 -19.51
C THR A 474 5.50 -5.43 -20.76
N LYS A 475 4.85 -5.64 -21.91
CA LYS A 475 5.52 -5.88 -23.19
C LYS A 475 6.41 -4.71 -23.63
N LYS A 476 6.10 -3.48 -23.20
CA LYS A 476 6.84 -2.26 -23.53
C LYS A 476 7.93 -1.91 -22.52
N LEU A 477 7.80 -2.31 -21.27
CA LEU A 477 8.77 -1.98 -20.21
C LEU A 477 9.82 -3.08 -19.99
N PHE A 478 9.47 -4.34 -20.24
CA PHE A 478 10.31 -5.47 -19.85
C PHE A 478 10.62 -6.38 -21.04
N LEU A 479 11.22 -5.84 -22.10
CA LEU A 479 11.70 -6.65 -23.21
C LEU A 479 12.95 -7.42 -22.77
N ASP A 480 13.05 -8.71 -23.11
CA ASP A 480 14.29 -9.47 -22.91
C ASP A 480 15.40 -8.81 -23.73
N ALA A 481 16.42 -8.27 -23.06
CA ALA A 481 17.38 -7.38 -23.67
C ALA A 481 18.26 -8.13 -24.68
N GLU A 482 18.73 -9.32 -24.33
CA GLU A 482 19.58 -10.13 -25.21
C GLU A 482 18.85 -10.48 -26.51
N THR A 483 17.62 -11.00 -26.40
CA THR A 483 16.81 -11.35 -27.56
C THR A 483 16.50 -10.12 -28.42
N SER A 484 16.09 -9.02 -27.80
CA SER A 484 15.60 -7.83 -28.52
C SER A 484 16.73 -7.07 -29.23
N PHE A 485 17.91 -6.97 -28.63
CA PHE A 485 19.07 -6.34 -29.26
C PHE A 485 19.70 -7.24 -30.35
N LYS A 486 19.71 -8.57 -30.17
CA LYS A 486 20.18 -9.49 -31.22
C LYS A 486 19.32 -9.45 -32.48
N GLN A 487 18.00 -9.27 -32.34
CA GLN A 487 17.09 -9.15 -33.48
C GLN A 487 17.41 -7.96 -34.40
N ILE A 488 18.05 -6.92 -33.87
CA ILE A 488 18.50 -5.76 -34.65
C ILE A 488 19.98 -5.82 -35.02
N GLY A 489 20.61 -7.00 -34.94
CA GLY A 489 22.01 -7.21 -35.32
C GLY A 489 23.03 -6.64 -34.34
N ALA A 490 22.65 -6.40 -33.08
CA ALA A 490 23.57 -5.95 -32.05
C ALA A 490 24.12 -7.13 -31.23
N ASN A 491 25.37 -7.00 -30.78
CA ASN A 491 25.95 -7.87 -29.76
C ASN A 491 25.70 -7.31 -28.37
N VAL A 492 25.40 -8.19 -27.43
CA VAL A 492 25.10 -7.85 -26.03
C VAL A 492 26.10 -8.56 -25.12
N THR A 493 26.75 -7.80 -24.26
CA THR A 493 27.67 -8.30 -23.23
C THR A 493 27.33 -7.64 -21.89
N ILE A 494 27.69 -8.28 -20.77
CA ILE A 494 27.48 -7.71 -19.44
C ILE A 494 28.84 -7.39 -18.85
N ASP A 495 29.06 -6.12 -18.56
CA ASP A 495 30.19 -5.68 -17.74
C ASP A 495 29.85 -5.89 -16.26
N LYS A 496 30.68 -6.67 -15.58
CA LYS A 496 30.56 -7.02 -14.15
C LYS A 496 31.82 -6.64 -13.37
N GLN A 497 32.62 -5.69 -13.86
CA GLN A 497 33.79 -5.18 -13.12
C GLN A 497 33.37 -4.64 -11.75
N ASP A 498 32.23 -3.93 -11.71
CA ASP A 498 31.49 -3.67 -10.49
C ASP A 498 30.31 -4.67 -10.39
N ALA A 499 30.45 -5.63 -9.47
CA ALA A 499 29.45 -6.68 -9.28
C ALA A 499 28.12 -6.13 -8.70
N LEU A 500 28.14 -4.98 -8.03
CA LEU A 500 26.96 -4.34 -7.46
C LEU A 500 26.25 -3.44 -8.49
N ASN A 501 26.99 -2.96 -9.49
CA ASN A 501 26.48 -2.11 -10.57
C ASN A 501 26.74 -2.71 -11.96
N PRO A 502 26.15 -3.88 -12.29
CA PRO A 502 26.33 -4.48 -13.59
C PRO A 502 25.80 -3.56 -14.71
N VAL A 503 26.54 -3.53 -15.83
CA VAL A 503 26.20 -2.70 -16.99
C VAL A 503 25.99 -3.59 -18.22
N LEU A 504 24.82 -3.47 -18.83
CA LEU A 504 24.56 -4.09 -20.12
C LEU A 504 25.22 -3.24 -21.22
N VAL A 505 26.17 -3.82 -21.93
CA VAL A 505 26.89 -3.19 -23.03
C VAL A 505 26.36 -3.75 -24.35
N VAL A 506 25.86 -2.87 -25.20
CA VAL A 506 25.29 -3.21 -26.50
C VAL A 506 26.13 -2.58 -27.60
N LYS A 507 26.55 -3.38 -28.58
CA LYS A 507 27.42 -2.94 -29.69
C LYS A 507 26.82 -3.30 -31.04
N ARG A 508 26.80 -2.34 -31.95
CA ARG A 508 26.43 -2.53 -33.36
C ARG A 508 27.20 -1.54 -34.20
N ASN A 509 27.87 -2.00 -35.26
CA ASN A 509 28.75 -1.18 -36.08
C ASN A 509 29.79 -0.46 -35.18
N ASN A 510 29.92 0.87 -35.32
CA ASN A 510 30.80 1.70 -34.47
C ASN A 510 30.08 2.30 -33.24
N THR A 511 28.86 1.85 -32.93
CA THR A 511 28.06 2.38 -31.82
C THR A 511 28.10 1.43 -30.63
N GLU A 512 28.42 1.99 -29.47
CA GLU A 512 28.33 1.34 -28.17
C GLU A 512 27.29 2.07 -27.30
N ALA A 513 26.44 1.30 -26.64
CA ALA A 513 25.54 1.79 -25.61
C ALA A 513 25.76 1.05 -24.30
N LYS A 514 25.61 1.77 -23.19
CA LYS A 514 25.67 1.25 -21.83
C LYS A 514 24.34 1.47 -21.13
N LEU A 515 23.74 0.40 -20.63
CA LEU A 515 22.51 0.45 -19.84
C LEU A 515 22.82 -0.03 -18.43
N PHE A 516 22.53 0.81 -17.45
CA PHE A 516 22.86 0.57 -16.06
C PHE A 516 21.67 -0.10 -15.36
N VAL A 517 21.88 -1.26 -14.75
CA VAL A 517 20.83 -1.96 -14.00
C VAL A 517 20.31 -1.07 -12.88
N ASN A 518 19.01 -1.21 -12.57
CA ASN A 518 18.22 -0.41 -11.62
C ASN A 518 17.99 1.06 -12.01
N LYS A 519 18.61 1.54 -13.09
CA LYS A 519 18.50 2.94 -13.53
C LYS A 519 17.59 3.06 -14.75
N ASN A 520 17.12 4.29 -14.99
CA ASN A 520 16.26 4.61 -16.14
C ASN A 520 17.03 5.28 -17.29
N ILE A 521 18.34 5.03 -17.40
CA ILE A 521 19.24 5.73 -18.33
C ILE A 521 19.95 4.75 -19.28
N ILE A 522 20.19 5.23 -20.50
CA ILE A 522 21.10 4.62 -21.48
C ILE A 522 22.12 5.67 -21.89
N TYR A 523 23.40 5.30 -21.87
CA TYR A 523 24.51 6.14 -22.31
C TYR A 523 24.92 5.74 -23.73
N ILE A 524 24.91 6.70 -24.66
CA ILE A 524 25.30 6.51 -26.06
C ILE A 524 26.13 7.72 -26.51
N GLY A 525 27.34 7.48 -27.01
CA GLY A 525 28.14 8.52 -27.67
C GLY A 525 28.43 9.76 -26.83
N GLY A 526 28.71 9.61 -25.53
CA GLY A 526 29.01 10.75 -24.66
C GLY A 526 27.81 11.35 -23.92
N LYS A 527 26.60 10.80 -24.09
CA LYS A 527 25.37 11.41 -23.57
C LYS A 527 24.40 10.38 -22.97
N ASP A 528 23.75 10.79 -21.88
CA ASP A 528 22.67 10.03 -21.24
C ASP A 528 21.31 10.36 -21.86
N TYR A 529 20.48 9.32 -21.99
CA TYR A 529 19.09 9.42 -22.43
C TYR A 529 18.17 8.67 -21.47
N GLU A 530 17.05 9.29 -21.07
CA GLU A 530 16.05 8.62 -20.24
C GLU A 530 15.22 7.59 -21.03
N LEU A 531 15.06 6.40 -20.44
CA LEU A 531 14.36 5.24 -21.00
C LEU A 531 12.85 5.25 -20.73
N GLY A 532 12.36 6.06 -19.79
CA GLY A 532 10.95 6.09 -19.40
C GLY A 532 10.50 4.88 -18.56
N GLY A 533 11.42 3.96 -18.25
CA GLY A 533 11.32 2.85 -17.32
C GLY A 533 12.73 2.41 -16.91
N ILE A 534 12.85 1.51 -15.95
CA ILE A 534 14.13 1.05 -15.42
C ILE A 534 14.65 -0.21 -16.14
N VAL A 535 15.96 -0.40 -16.12
CA VAL A 535 16.60 -1.66 -16.52
C VAL A 535 16.55 -2.63 -15.33
N VAL A 536 15.98 -3.80 -15.53
CA VAL A 536 15.80 -4.79 -14.45
C VAL A 536 16.63 -6.02 -14.76
N GLU A 537 17.46 -6.44 -13.81
CA GLU A 537 18.02 -7.79 -13.79
C GLU A 537 17.10 -8.69 -12.95
N SER A 538 16.76 -9.86 -13.49
CA SER A 538 15.99 -10.85 -12.75
C SER A 538 16.40 -12.26 -13.17
N ASN A 539 16.95 -13.00 -12.22
CA ASN A 539 17.39 -14.39 -12.36
C ASN A 539 18.34 -14.61 -13.56
N GLY A 540 19.35 -13.75 -13.69
CA GLY A 540 20.37 -13.79 -14.73
C GLY A 540 19.96 -13.19 -16.07
N LYS A 541 18.68 -12.80 -16.23
CA LYS A 541 18.17 -12.13 -17.44
C LYS A 541 18.03 -10.63 -17.22
N PHE A 542 18.20 -9.88 -18.31
CA PHE A 542 18.12 -8.41 -18.31
C PHE A 542 16.89 -7.98 -19.11
N TYR A 543 16.12 -7.07 -18.54
CA TYR A 543 14.90 -6.55 -19.13
C TYR A 543 15.02 -5.04 -19.31
N VAL A 544 14.67 -4.56 -20.50
CA VAL A 544 14.82 -3.15 -20.87
C VAL A 544 13.51 -2.59 -21.45
N PRO A 545 13.24 -1.29 -21.27
CA PRO A 545 12.13 -0.64 -21.97
C PRO A 545 12.36 -0.61 -23.48
N GLU A 546 11.28 -0.65 -24.26
CA GLU A 546 11.28 -0.59 -25.73
C GLU A 546 12.06 0.63 -26.25
N LYS A 547 11.98 1.75 -25.51
CA LYS A 547 12.69 2.99 -25.81
C LYS A 547 14.21 2.80 -25.86
N ALA A 548 14.77 1.85 -25.11
CA ALA A 548 16.19 1.52 -25.17
C ALA A 548 16.58 1.02 -26.56
N ILE A 549 15.78 0.10 -27.13
CA ILE A 549 15.98 -0.44 -28.47
C ILE A 549 15.86 0.68 -29.51
N GLN A 550 14.82 1.51 -29.40
CA GLN A 550 14.56 2.62 -30.33
C GLN A 550 15.68 3.67 -30.31
N LEU A 551 16.16 4.04 -29.12
CA LEU A 551 17.27 5.00 -28.98
C LEU A 551 18.56 4.42 -29.55
N PHE A 552 18.88 3.17 -29.24
CA PHE A 552 20.08 2.53 -29.76
C PHE A 552 20.05 2.42 -31.29
N LEU A 553 18.94 1.93 -31.86
CA LEU A 553 18.74 1.85 -33.30
C LEU A 553 19.04 3.17 -34.00
N ARG A 554 18.42 4.26 -33.52
CA ARG A 554 18.57 5.60 -34.09
C ARG A 554 20.02 6.07 -34.18
N HIS A 555 20.86 5.68 -33.22
CA HIS A 555 22.27 6.09 -33.18
C HIS A 555 23.21 5.09 -33.87
N SER A 556 22.73 3.88 -34.18
CA SER A 556 23.51 2.78 -34.77
C SER A 556 23.35 2.61 -36.29
N LEU A 557 22.46 3.40 -36.90
CA LEU A 557 22.19 3.41 -38.35
C LEU A 557 23.32 4.04 -39.16
#